data_AF-A0A830ES42-F1
#
_entry.id   AF-A0A830ES42-F1
#
_cell.length_a   1.000
_cell.length_b   1.000
_cell.length_c   1.000
_cell.angle_alpha   90.00
_cell.angle_beta   90.00
_cell.angle_gamma   90.00
#
_symmetry.space_group_name_H-M   'P 1'
#
loop_
_entity.id
_entity.type
_entity.pdbx_description
1 polymer ?
#
loop_
_entity_poly.entity_id
_entity_poly.type
_entity_poly.pdbx_seq_one_letter_code
_entity_poly.pdbx_strand_id
1 'polypeptide(L)' 'MPETCGICGETVPFDATVHAMFHTHSETGVIDVYVCQDCYDERLGPMFEQADTQEQSP' A
#
# COMPACT_ATOMS: atom_id res chain seq x y z
N MET A 1 5.38 2.87 18.00
CA MET A 1 4.93 1.48 18.23
C MET A 1 5.23 0.73 16.94
N PRO A 2 5.65 -0.54 16.95
CA PRO A 2 5.81 -1.27 15.70
C PRO A 2 4.44 -1.66 15.12
N GLU A 3 4.37 -1.79 13.80
CA GLU A 3 3.16 -2.17 13.05
C GLU A 3 3.35 -3.54 12.40
N THR A 4 2.24 -4.22 12.14
CA THR A 4 2.25 -5.50 11.41
C THR A 4 2.00 -5.23 9.93
N CYS A 5 2.90 -5.72 9.07
CA CYS A 5 2.71 -5.62 7.62
C CYS A 5 1.48 -6.43 7.18
N GLY A 6 0.54 -5.79 6.50
CA GLY A 6 -0.66 -6.44 5.96
C GLY A 6 -0.43 -7.42 4.81
N ILE A 7 0.82 -7.53 4.30
CA ILE A 7 1.19 -8.43 3.19
C ILE A 7 1.98 -9.64 3.70
N CYS A 8 3.12 -9.42 4.36
CA CYS A 8 3.99 -10.51 4.83
C CYS A 8 3.76 -10.92 6.29
N GLY A 9 3.04 -10.11 7.08
CA GLY A 9 2.77 -10.38 8.49
C GLY A 9 3.90 -10.07 9.46
N GLU A 10 5.04 -9.54 8.98
CA GLU A 10 6.15 -9.16 9.84
C GLU A 10 5.84 -7.92 10.69
N THR A 11 6.39 -7.88 11.90
CA THR A 11 6.35 -6.71 12.76
C THR A 11 7.53 -5.79 12.46
N VAL A 12 7.24 -4.58 12.00
CA VAL A 12 8.23 -3.60 11.54
C VAL A 12 8.08 -2.26 12.25
N PRO A 13 9.14 -1.45 12.38
CA PRO A 13 9.03 -0.10 12.90
C PRO A 13 8.03 0.75 12.10
N PHE A 14 7.23 1.58 12.77
CA PHE A 14 6.23 2.44 12.11
C PHE A 14 6.85 3.40 11.10
N ASP A 15 8.04 3.91 11.36
CA ASP A 15 8.79 4.78 10.43
C ASP A 15 9.35 4.03 9.21
N ALA A 16 9.20 2.70 9.16
CA ALA A 16 9.56 1.84 8.04
C ALA A 16 8.32 1.23 7.35
N THR A 17 7.13 1.80 7.55
CA THR A 17 5.90 1.39 6.85
C THR A 17 5.35 2.47 5.93
N VAL A 18 4.64 2.01 4.90
CA VAL A 18 3.74 2.79 4.08
C VAL A 18 2.31 2.55 4.56
N HIS A 19 1.57 3.62 4.82
CA HIS A 19 0.14 3.53 5.12
C HIS A 19 -0.65 3.44 3.81
N ALA A 20 -1.43 2.38 3.66
CA ALA A 20 -2.19 2.11 2.44
C ALA A 20 -3.69 2.02 2.74
N MET A 21 -4.46 2.87 2.05
CA MET A 21 -5.92 2.90 2.14
C MET A 21 -6.54 2.53 0.80
N PHE A 22 -7.25 1.41 0.74
CA PHE A 22 -7.90 0.92 -0.48
C PHE A 22 -9.42 1.00 -0.36
N HIS A 23 -10.03 1.77 -1.26
CA HIS A 23 -11.49 1.79 -1.42
C HIS A 23 -11.88 0.68 -2.41
N THR A 24 -12.39 -0.43 -1.88
CA THR A 24 -12.72 -1.59 -2.73
C THR A 24 -14.12 -1.53 -3.35
N HIS A 25 -14.90 -0.47 -3.07
CA HIS A 25 -16.31 -0.37 -3.47
C HIS A 25 -17.16 -1.60 -3.09
N SER A 26 -16.70 -2.39 -2.13
CA SER A 26 -17.40 -3.54 -1.58
C SER A 26 -18.15 -3.15 -0.30
N GLU A 27 -19.09 -3.99 0.14
CA GLU A 27 -19.78 -3.80 1.42
C GLU A 27 -18.81 -3.81 2.61
N THR A 28 -17.62 -4.41 2.46
CA THR A 28 -16.55 -4.43 3.47
C THR A 28 -15.89 -3.07 3.67
N GLY A 29 -16.07 -2.13 2.73
CA GLY A 29 -15.63 -0.74 2.87
C GLY A 29 -14.16 -0.50 2.53
N VAL A 30 -13.51 0.30 3.37
CA VAL A 30 -12.11 0.73 3.21
C VAL A 30 -11.18 -0.26 3.90
N ILE A 31 -10.19 -0.75 3.16
CA ILE A 31 -9.08 -1.51 3.74
C ILE A 31 -8.02 -0.49 4.17
N ASP A 32 -7.73 -0.44 5.46
CA ASP A 32 -6.72 0.43 6.08
C ASP A 32 -5.63 -0.45 6.70
N VAL A 33 -4.42 -0.41 6.13
CA VAL A 33 -3.32 -1.29 6.54
C VAL A 33 -1.96 -0.57 6.46
N TYR A 34 -1.02 -1.01 7.29
CA TYR A 34 0.40 -0.67 7.16
C TYR A 34 1.14 -1.76 6.37
N VAL A 35 2.05 -1.36 5.50
CA VAL A 35 2.83 -2.26 4.64
C VAL A 35 4.31 -1.91 4.78
N CYS A 36 5.21 -2.89 4.94
CA CYS A 36 6.64 -2.59 4.96
C CYS A 36 7.11 -2.09 3.59
N GLN A 37 8.21 -1.34 3.56
CA GLN A 37 8.72 -0.74 2.34
C GLN A 37 8.98 -1.77 1.23
N ASP A 38 9.62 -2.91 1.54
CA ASP A 38 9.91 -3.95 0.54
C ASP A 38 8.62 -4.50 -0.10
N CYS A 39 7.60 -4.79 0.71
CA CYS A 39 6.31 -5.26 0.18
C CYS A 39 5.57 -4.18 -0.60
N TYR A 40 5.74 -2.91 -0.23
CA TYR A 40 5.20 -1.80 -1.03
C TYR A 40 5.87 -1.78 -2.41
N ASP A 41 7.21 -1.72 -2.47
CA ASP A 41 7.96 -1.60 -3.72
C ASP A 41 7.72 -2.80 -4.66
N GLU A 42 7.56 -4.01 -4.12
CA GLU A 42 7.33 -5.20 -4.95
C GLU A 42 5.87 -5.40 -5.40
N ARG A 43 4.88 -5.03 -4.56
CA ARG A 43 3.48 -5.43 -4.76
C ARG A 43 2.55 -4.26 -5.08
N LEU A 44 2.78 -3.10 -4.47
CA LEU A 44 1.86 -1.96 -4.54
C LEU A 44 2.40 -0.84 -5.44
N GLY A 45 3.66 -0.44 -5.27
CA GLY A 45 4.34 0.60 -6.06
C GLY A 45 4.11 0.47 -7.58
N PRO A 46 4.32 -0.71 -8.19
CA PRO A 46 4.15 -0.89 -9.64
C PRO A 46 2.74 -0.65 -10.14
N MET A 47 1.71 -0.75 -9.28
CA MET A 47 0.32 -0.46 -9.65
C MET A 47 0.07 1.04 -9.82
N PHE A 48 0.86 1.89 -9.15
CA PHE A 48 0.70 3.34 -9.18
C PHE A 48 1.58 4.01 -10.23
N GLU A 49 2.75 3.45 -10.55
CA GLU A 49 3.60 3.97 -11.65
C GLU A 49 2.89 3.95 -13.01
N GLN A 50 1.93 3.04 -13.21
CA GLN A 50 1.11 3.00 -14.42
C GLN A 50 0.05 4.10 -14.46
N ALA A 51 -0.41 4.60 -13.31
CA ALA A 51 -1.43 5.65 -13.22
C ALA A 51 -0.87 7.02 -13.63
N ASP A 52 0.36 7.34 -13.21
CA ASP A 52 1.04 8.59 -13.58
C ASP A 52 1.27 8.75 -15.10
N THR A 53 1.29 7.64 -15.84
CA THR A 53 1.46 7.64 -17.31
C THR A 53 0.15 7.93 -18.04
N GLN A 54 -1.01 7.62 -17.46
CA GLN A 54 -2.31 7.84 -18.10
C GLN A 54 -2.81 9.29 -18.00
N GLU A 55 -2.42 10.03 -16.96
CA GLU A 55 -2.79 11.45 -16.80
C GLU A 55 -1.92 12.41 -17.63
N GLN A 56 -0.87 11.91 -18.30
CA GLN A 56 0.08 12.71 -19.10
C GLN A 56 -0.16 12.63 -20.63
N SER A 57 -1.32 12.16 -21.08
CA SER A 57 -1.69 12.25 -22.51
C SER A 57 -2.37 13.61 -22.79
N PRO A 58 -1.80 14.47 -23.65
CA PRO A 58 -2.38 15.78 -24.01
C PRO A 58 -3.64 15.68 -24.89
#